data_AF-A0A955CAY2-F1
#
_entry.id   AF-A0A955CAY2-F1
#
_cell.length_a   1.000
_cell.length_b   1.000
_cell.length_c   1.000
_cell.angle_alpha   90.00
_cell.angle_beta   90.00
_cell.angle_gamma   90.00
#
_symmetry.space_group_name_H-M   'P 1'
#
loop_
_entity.id
_entity.type
_entity.pdbx_description
1 polymer ?
#
loop_
_entity_poly.entity_id
_entity_poly.type
_entity_poly.pdbx_seq_one_letter_code
_entity_poly.pdbx_strand_id
1 'polypeptide(L)'
;MTAIGFAAEPFVSLSLPDALEKATATDKVVLVEFTIDMLPAGEAMPTSIPLNDDIRKWIKSHAIAIKIDCKSEPEIVSRYFINAAPTIVIMRGDGTVLGRTLGVLPAEAFLEFAENALVEKPALDRAREIFESGDKDDPFNRHNYASALAADGKAKEALEHYLWCFDEGARHDAAYEQFRLTRLLGEIVAAAQQYRPAVDAMKSRRDRAESRLRDFLYGKPEEVDDRPREKGILGLIGRLTGVSEAPAIETQAAELAVLNSLFKRDSQSIEIYDKLKACDRKHADVARIAICRVIVRPLFKAGRYDDLVRDADPVGYVDTLMTEVETARALAEAANQANADPQLNRMRIESIRSACRAYLTCLAADRKDLADKVKNRLLAFESSLYVFEELLISAAGAKRYEVVLELGDEAQRRLDDDNARTIRHRVKANLKSPEGQAALEKYRRTARADEGQQE
;
A
#
# COMPACT_ATOMS: atom_id res chain seq x y z
N MET A 1 -9.67 -16.77 -35.71
CA MET A 1 -8.66 -15.72 -35.95
C MET A 1 -8.58 -14.89 -34.67
N THR A 2 -7.64 -15.21 -33.81
CA THR A 2 -7.48 -14.56 -32.51
C THR A 2 -6.48 -13.43 -32.68
N ALA A 3 -6.94 -12.19 -32.53
CA ALA A 3 -6.08 -11.02 -32.52
C ALA A 3 -5.31 -11.01 -31.19
N ILE A 4 -4.04 -11.40 -31.24
CA ILE A 4 -3.10 -11.38 -30.12
C ILE A 4 -2.55 -9.95 -30.03
N GLY A 5 -3.02 -9.19 -29.04
CA GLY A 5 -2.67 -7.78 -28.82
C GLY A 5 -1.23 -7.60 -28.34
N PHE A 6 -0.65 -6.47 -28.77
CA PHE A 6 0.69 -5.96 -28.54
C PHE A 6 1.16 -6.07 -27.07
N ALA A 7 2.03 -7.05 -26.78
CA ALA A 7 2.85 -7.02 -25.57
C ALA A 7 4.08 -6.13 -25.84
N ALA A 8 4.36 -5.17 -24.95
CA ALA A 8 5.57 -4.37 -25.03
C ALA A 8 6.80 -5.25 -24.73
N GLU A 9 7.86 -5.14 -25.55
CA GLU A 9 9.11 -5.88 -25.30
C GLU A 9 9.64 -5.61 -23.89
N PRO A 10 10.12 -6.63 -23.16
CA PRO A 10 10.47 -7.99 -23.63
C PRO A 10 9.37 -9.05 -23.44
N PHE A 11 8.13 -8.64 -23.12
CA PHE A 11 7.04 -9.60 -22.94
C PHE A 11 6.51 -10.08 -24.30
N VAL A 12 6.28 -11.38 -24.41
CA VAL A 12 5.66 -12.00 -25.58
C VAL A 12 4.22 -12.39 -25.27
N SER A 13 3.41 -12.41 -26.31
CA SER A 13 1.99 -12.75 -26.18
C SER A 13 1.80 -14.23 -26.52
N LEU A 14 1.97 -15.08 -25.51
CA LEU A 14 1.83 -16.53 -25.55
C LEU A 14 0.93 -17.01 -24.40
N SER A 15 0.24 -18.13 -24.59
CA SER A 15 -0.39 -18.82 -23.46
C SER A 15 0.69 -19.44 -22.54
N LEU A 16 0.34 -19.74 -21.29
CA LEU A 16 1.29 -20.39 -20.39
C LEU A 16 1.79 -21.75 -20.92
N PRO A 17 0.93 -22.65 -21.45
CA PRO A 17 1.39 -23.88 -22.10
C PRO A 17 2.40 -23.63 -23.23
N ASP A 18 2.12 -22.68 -24.13
CA ASP A 18 3.02 -22.38 -25.25
C ASP A 18 4.35 -21.78 -24.77
N ALA A 19 4.32 -20.96 -23.72
CA ALA A 19 5.52 -20.41 -23.11
C ALA A 19 6.38 -21.48 -22.45
N LEU A 20 5.77 -22.46 -21.76
CA LEU A 20 6.43 -23.62 -21.16
C LEU A 20 7.07 -24.53 -22.22
N GLU A 21 6.35 -24.80 -23.31
CA GLU A 21 6.88 -25.58 -24.44
C GLU A 21 8.06 -24.86 -25.09
N LYS A 22 7.93 -23.56 -25.37
CA LYS A 22 9.01 -22.75 -25.94
C LYS A 22 10.21 -22.64 -25.02
N ALA A 23 9.99 -22.50 -23.72
CA ALA A 23 11.05 -22.50 -22.71
C ALA A 23 11.82 -23.83 -22.71
N THR A 24 11.11 -24.96 -22.78
CA THR A 24 11.73 -26.29 -22.92
C THR A 24 12.56 -26.41 -24.21
N ALA A 25 12.02 -25.95 -25.34
CA ALA A 25 12.69 -26.03 -26.64
C ALA A 25 13.91 -25.10 -26.76
N THR A 26 14.00 -24.06 -25.93
CA THR A 26 15.06 -23.04 -26.00
C THR A 26 16.00 -23.04 -24.79
N ASP A 27 15.85 -24.01 -23.90
CA ASP A 27 16.59 -24.10 -22.63
C ASP A 27 16.53 -22.80 -21.81
N LYS A 28 15.32 -22.25 -21.72
CA LYS A 28 15.01 -21.02 -20.98
C LYS A 28 14.04 -21.30 -19.86
N VAL A 29 13.96 -20.38 -18.90
CA VAL A 29 12.86 -20.33 -17.94
C VAL A 29 11.67 -19.56 -18.51
N VAL A 30 10.49 -19.72 -17.92
CA VAL A 30 9.35 -18.82 -18.14
C VAL A 30 9.30 -17.82 -17.00
N LEU A 31 9.26 -16.54 -17.34
CA LEU A 31 9.03 -15.44 -16.40
C LEU A 31 7.57 -14.99 -16.56
N VAL A 32 6.75 -15.22 -15.55
CA VAL A 32 5.32 -14.90 -15.57
C VAL A 32 5.05 -13.74 -14.64
N GLU A 33 4.49 -12.65 -15.18
CA GLU A 33 3.90 -11.58 -14.38
C GLU A 33 2.38 -11.77 -14.30
N PHE A 34 1.87 -12.09 -13.12
CA PHE A 34 0.44 -12.15 -12.84
C PHE A 34 -0.07 -10.75 -12.48
N THR A 35 -1.05 -10.24 -13.23
CA THR A 35 -1.61 -8.88 -13.06
C THR A 35 -3.10 -8.91 -12.72
N ILE A 36 -3.63 -7.81 -12.16
CA ILE A 36 -5.07 -7.59 -12.00
C ILE A 36 -5.41 -6.32 -12.80
N ASP A 37 -6.43 -6.42 -13.66
CA ASP A 37 -7.02 -5.34 -14.45
C ASP A 37 -6.22 -4.83 -15.66
N MET A 38 -6.89 -4.77 -16.80
CA MET A 38 -6.59 -3.88 -17.92
C MET A 38 -7.15 -2.49 -17.58
N LEU A 39 -6.47 -1.42 -17.98
CA LEU A 39 -7.04 -0.07 -17.84
C LEU A 39 -8.40 0.01 -18.56
N PRO A 40 -9.36 0.85 -18.10
CA PRO A 40 -10.70 0.96 -18.71
C PRO A 40 -10.74 1.29 -20.22
N ALA A 41 -9.60 1.60 -20.82
CA ALA A 41 -9.42 1.91 -22.24
C ALA A 41 -8.78 0.77 -23.07
N GLY A 42 -8.57 -0.42 -22.51
CA GLY A 42 -7.95 -1.55 -23.23
C GLY A 42 -6.43 -1.46 -23.38
N GLU A 43 -5.78 -0.58 -22.60
CA GLU A 43 -4.33 -0.48 -22.51
C GLU A 43 -3.77 -1.54 -21.55
N ALA A 44 -2.69 -2.21 -21.95
CA ALA A 44 -1.99 -3.17 -21.10
C ALA A 44 -1.37 -2.45 -19.90
N MET A 45 -1.55 -3.00 -18.69
CA MET A 45 -0.89 -2.47 -17.51
C MET A 45 0.63 -2.42 -17.70
N PRO A 46 1.29 -1.29 -17.38
CA PRO A 46 2.74 -1.23 -17.30
C PRO A 46 3.23 -2.33 -16.35
N THR A 47 4.29 -3.03 -16.75
CA THR A 47 4.87 -4.11 -15.95
C THR A 47 5.31 -3.58 -14.58
N SER A 48 5.20 -4.45 -13.58
CA SER A 48 5.78 -4.29 -12.25
C SER A 48 7.26 -4.61 -12.21
N ILE A 49 7.83 -5.18 -13.29
CA ILE A 49 9.25 -5.46 -13.40
C ILE A 49 9.97 -4.17 -13.83
N PRO A 50 11.01 -3.71 -13.10
CA PRO A 50 11.75 -2.51 -13.45
C PRO A 50 12.68 -2.78 -14.64
N LEU A 51 12.14 -2.75 -15.87
CA LEU A 51 12.83 -3.18 -17.10
C LEU A 51 14.02 -2.29 -17.53
N ASN A 52 15.08 -2.17 -16.72
CA ASN A 52 16.35 -1.55 -17.13
C ASN A 52 17.10 -2.42 -18.17
N ASP A 53 18.20 -1.91 -18.73
CA ASP A 53 18.93 -2.60 -19.80
C ASP A 53 19.47 -3.97 -19.35
N ASP A 54 19.91 -4.08 -18.10
CA ASP A 54 20.41 -5.33 -17.52
C ASP A 54 19.30 -6.38 -17.38
N ILE A 55 18.12 -5.97 -16.90
CA ILE A 55 16.95 -6.85 -16.78
C ILE A 55 16.41 -7.25 -18.15
N ARG A 56 16.37 -6.33 -19.12
CA ARG A 56 15.99 -6.65 -20.51
C ARG A 56 16.95 -7.66 -21.13
N LYS A 57 18.24 -7.47 -20.90
CA LYS A 57 19.29 -8.40 -21.34
C LYS A 57 19.13 -9.76 -20.66
N TRP A 58 18.89 -9.79 -19.35
CA TRP A 58 18.63 -11.00 -18.60
C TRP A 58 17.42 -11.77 -19.15
N ILE A 59 16.28 -11.09 -19.33
CA ILE A 59 15.07 -11.70 -19.89
C ILE A 59 15.35 -12.27 -21.28
N LYS A 60 16.02 -11.49 -22.15
CA LYS A 60 16.36 -11.94 -23.50
C LYS A 60 17.26 -13.19 -23.50
N SER A 61 18.21 -13.27 -22.57
CA SER A 61 19.14 -14.40 -22.47
C SER A 61 18.50 -15.63 -21.83
N HIS A 62 17.73 -15.47 -20.76
CA HIS A 62 17.37 -16.56 -19.87
C HIS A 62 15.89 -16.92 -19.88
N ALA A 63 14.99 -16.03 -20.32
CA ALA A 63 13.57 -16.20 -20.08
C ALA A 63 12.68 -16.03 -21.33
N ILE A 64 11.52 -16.70 -21.28
CA ILE A 64 10.33 -16.36 -22.06
C ILE A 64 9.40 -15.59 -21.12
N ALA A 65 9.30 -14.27 -21.29
CA ALA A 65 8.49 -13.43 -20.41
C ALA A 65 7.05 -13.30 -20.92
N ILE A 66 6.07 -13.62 -20.08
CA ILE A 66 4.63 -13.49 -20.38
C ILE A 66 3.90 -12.77 -19.25
N LYS A 67 2.72 -12.22 -19.57
CA LYS A 67 1.79 -11.68 -18.58
C LYS A 67 0.51 -12.50 -18.54
N ILE A 68 -0.03 -12.71 -17.35
CA ILE A 68 -1.29 -13.43 -17.14
C ILE A 68 -2.24 -12.52 -16.35
N ASP A 69 -3.40 -12.22 -16.92
CA ASP A 69 -4.47 -11.53 -16.18
C ASP A 69 -5.17 -12.54 -15.24
N CYS A 70 -5.11 -12.26 -13.95
CA CYS A 70 -5.70 -13.10 -12.92
C CYS A 70 -7.23 -13.22 -13.06
N LYS A 71 -7.91 -12.24 -13.67
CA LYS A 71 -9.36 -12.29 -13.86
C LYS A 71 -9.77 -13.22 -14.99
N SER A 72 -8.98 -13.28 -16.07
CA SER A 72 -9.30 -14.12 -17.24
C SER A 72 -8.83 -15.57 -17.09
N GLU A 73 -7.84 -15.84 -16.23
CA GLU A 73 -7.19 -17.16 -16.08
C GLU A 73 -7.32 -17.75 -14.66
N PRO A 74 -8.54 -17.92 -14.11
CA PRO A 74 -8.75 -18.33 -12.72
C PRO A 74 -8.20 -19.74 -12.40
N GLU A 75 -8.16 -20.65 -13.39
CA GLU A 75 -7.60 -21.99 -13.20
C GLU A 75 -6.08 -21.95 -13.04
N ILE A 76 -5.39 -21.12 -13.83
CA ILE A 76 -3.94 -20.92 -13.71
C ILE A 76 -3.62 -20.24 -12.37
N VAL A 77 -4.38 -19.21 -12.01
CA VAL A 77 -4.27 -18.52 -10.71
C VAL A 77 -4.40 -19.52 -9.56
N SER A 78 -5.39 -20.41 -9.62
CA SER A 78 -5.57 -21.47 -8.61
C SER A 78 -4.42 -22.47 -8.62
N ARG A 79 -3.97 -22.92 -9.80
CA ARG A 79 -2.89 -23.92 -9.95
C ARG A 79 -1.56 -23.43 -9.40
N TYR A 80 -1.22 -22.16 -9.62
CA TYR A 80 0.03 -21.56 -9.17
C TYR A 80 -0.11 -20.79 -7.85
N PHE A 81 -1.28 -20.85 -7.20
CA PHE A 81 -1.54 -20.23 -5.90
C PHE A 81 -1.26 -18.72 -5.90
N ILE A 82 -1.80 -18.02 -6.88
CA ILE A 82 -1.65 -16.57 -7.02
C ILE A 82 -2.73 -15.86 -6.21
N ASN A 83 -2.32 -15.20 -5.13
CA ASN A 83 -3.26 -14.65 -4.13
C ASN A 83 -3.33 -13.12 -4.11
N ALA A 84 -2.41 -12.46 -4.82
CA ALA A 84 -2.37 -11.02 -5.00
C ALA A 84 -1.61 -10.70 -6.29
N ALA A 85 -1.85 -9.51 -6.85
CA ALA A 85 -1.08 -9.01 -7.99
C ALA A 85 -0.49 -7.62 -7.67
N PRO A 86 0.65 -7.26 -8.28
CA PRO A 86 1.43 -8.10 -9.19
C PRO A 86 2.18 -9.21 -8.44
N THR A 87 2.17 -10.44 -8.99
CA THR A 87 3.04 -11.54 -8.52
C THR A 87 3.92 -11.99 -9.69
N ILE A 88 5.22 -12.09 -9.46
CA ILE A 88 6.17 -12.55 -10.47
C ILE A 88 6.61 -13.97 -10.11
N VAL A 89 6.56 -14.87 -11.09
CA VAL A 89 6.94 -16.28 -10.95
C VAL A 89 7.96 -16.63 -12.03
N ILE A 90 9.06 -17.25 -11.64
CA ILE A 90 10.02 -17.88 -12.56
C ILE A 90 9.81 -19.38 -12.48
N MET A 91 9.66 -20.04 -13.63
CA MET A 91 9.41 -21.49 -13.71
C MET A 91 10.22 -22.14 -14.83
N ARG A 92 10.53 -23.43 -14.69
CA ARG A 92 11.12 -24.24 -15.75
C ARG A 92 10.06 -24.57 -16.81
N GLY A 93 10.49 -24.97 -18.01
CA GLY A 93 9.60 -25.43 -19.08
C GLY A 93 8.70 -26.62 -18.73
N ASP A 94 9.00 -27.40 -17.69
CA ASP A 94 8.11 -28.44 -17.15
C ASP A 94 7.01 -27.91 -16.21
N GLY A 95 7.01 -26.60 -15.92
CA GLY A 95 6.08 -25.92 -15.03
C GLY A 95 6.52 -25.85 -13.56
N THR A 96 7.69 -26.39 -13.20
CA THR A 96 8.25 -26.32 -11.84
C THR A 96 8.61 -24.87 -11.49
N VAL A 97 8.10 -24.37 -10.36
CA VAL A 97 8.39 -23.01 -9.88
C VAL A 97 9.81 -22.95 -9.28
N LEU A 98 10.65 -22.07 -9.82
CA LEU A 98 12.03 -21.85 -9.38
C LEU A 98 12.18 -20.63 -8.45
N GLY A 99 11.23 -19.70 -8.51
CA GLY A 99 11.19 -18.52 -7.67
C GLY A 99 9.85 -17.78 -7.78
N ARG A 100 9.46 -17.08 -6.71
CA ARG A 100 8.29 -16.21 -6.67
C ARG A 100 8.57 -14.95 -5.85
N THR A 101 8.02 -13.82 -6.28
CA THR A 101 7.96 -12.60 -5.47
C THR A 101 6.63 -11.86 -5.66
N LEU A 102 6.20 -11.16 -4.61
CA LEU A 102 4.96 -10.36 -4.59
C LEU A 102 5.31 -8.87 -4.61
N GLY A 103 4.62 -8.12 -5.47
CA GLY A 103 4.76 -6.68 -5.59
C GLY A 103 5.85 -6.27 -6.59
N VAL A 104 6.34 -5.05 -6.41
CA VAL A 104 7.43 -4.48 -7.19
C VAL A 104 8.72 -4.60 -6.39
N LEU A 105 9.80 -5.05 -7.03
CA LEU A 105 11.15 -5.05 -6.46
C LEU A 105 11.99 -3.94 -7.08
N PRO A 106 12.94 -3.34 -6.35
CA PRO A 106 14.04 -2.58 -6.94
C PRO A 106 14.80 -3.42 -7.98
N ALA A 107 15.43 -2.79 -8.95
CA ALA A 107 16.06 -3.49 -10.07
C ALA A 107 17.15 -4.48 -9.64
N GLU A 108 17.97 -4.09 -8.68
CA GLU A 108 19.06 -4.91 -8.12
C GLU A 108 18.50 -6.15 -7.41
N ALA A 109 17.47 -5.95 -6.57
CA ALA A 109 16.79 -7.03 -5.87
C ALA A 109 16.04 -7.96 -6.84
N PHE A 110 15.51 -7.43 -7.95
CA PHE A 110 14.88 -8.23 -8.99
C PHE A 110 15.91 -9.12 -9.71
N LEU A 111 17.06 -8.57 -10.10
CA LEU A 111 18.13 -9.36 -10.73
C LEU A 111 18.66 -10.43 -9.78
N GLU A 112 18.88 -10.10 -8.52
CA GLU A 112 19.28 -11.08 -7.50
C GLU A 112 18.24 -12.20 -7.38
N PHE A 113 16.95 -11.85 -7.29
CA PHE A 113 15.85 -12.82 -7.32
C PHE A 113 15.89 -13.71 -8.57
N ALA A 114 16.11 -13.12 -9.74
CA ALA A 114 16.08 -13.79 -11.03
C ALA A 114 17.28 -14.73 -11.22
N GLU A 115 18.49 -14.29 -10.88
CA GLU A 115 19.71 -15.11 -10.90
C GLU A 115 19.63 -16.26 -9.90
N ASN A 116 19.14 -15.98 -8.68
CA ASN A 116 18.92 -17.03 -7.70
C ASN A 116 17.92 -18.08 -8.18
N ALA A 117 16.92 -17.70 -8.99
CA ALA A 117 15.99 -18.66 -9.58
C ALA A 117 16.66 -19.58 -10.63
N LEU A 118 17.76 -19.17 -11.27
CA LEU A 118 18.50 -20.01 -12.23
C LEU A 118 19.40 -21.05 -11.56
N VAL A 119 19.74 -20.87 -10.27
CA VAL A 119 20.49 -21.87 -9.51
C VAL A 119 19.66 -23.16 -9.44
N GLU A 120 20.16 -24.26 -10.02
CA GLU A 120 19.45 -25.55 -10.16
C GLU A 120 18.96 -26.18 -8.85
N LYS A 121 19.39 -25.61 -7.72
CA LYS A 121 18.94 -26.01 -6.40
C LYS A 121 17.54 -25.45 -6.13
N PRO A 122 16.52 -26.26 -5.76
CA PRO A 122 15.17 -25.77 -5.49
C PRO A 122 15.11 -24.61 -4.48
N ALA A 123 14.18 -23.67 -4.68
CA ALA A 123 14.04 -22.48 -3.83
C ALA A 123 13.88 -22.81 -2.35
N LEU A 124 13.11 -23.87 -2.04
CA LEU A 124 12.96 -24.36 -0.67
C LEU A 124 14.29 -24.82 -0.07
N ASP A 125 15.11 -25.55 -0.83
CA ASP A 125 16.36 -26.08 -0.31
C ASP A 125 17.39 -24.96 -0.10
N ARG A 126 17.37 -23.91 -0.92
CA ARG A 126 18.19 -22.70 -0.71
C ARG A 126 17.73 -21.95 0.55
N ALA A 127 16.42 -21.68 0.65
CA ALA A 127 15.86 -20.99 1.80
C ALA A 127 16.08 -21.77 3.11
N ARG A 128 16.01 -23.11 3.04
CA ARG A 128 16.34 -24.00 4.16
C ARG A 128 17.78 -23.83 4.59
N GLU A 129 18.74 -23.88 3.67
CA GLU A 129 20.15 -23.70 4.03
C GLU A 129 20.44 -22.33 4.63
N ILE A 130 19.88 -21.26 4.06
CA ILE A 130 20.02 -19.90 4.61
C ILE A 130 19.45 -19.85 6.04
N PHE A 131 18.28 -20.43 6.27
CA PHE A 131 17.67 -20.47 7.59
C PHE A 131 18.43 -21.36 8.59
N GLU A 132 18.95 -22.51 8.15
CA GLU A 132 19.65 -23.48 8.99
C GLU A 132 21.07 -23.02 9.36
N SER A 133 21.75 -22.34 8.44
CA SER A 133 23.11 -21.83 8.63
C SER A 133 23.17 -20.39 9.16
N GLY A 134 22.10 -19.62 8.99
CA GLY A 134 21.99 -18.24 9.45
C GLY A 134 21.49 -18.09 10.89
N ASP A 135 21.25 -16.84 11.30
CA ASP A 135 20.59 -16.55 12.58
C ASP A 135 19.13 -17.00 12.53
N LYS A 136 18.77 -17.96 13.38
CA LYS A 136 17.41 -18.51 13.44
C LYS A 136 16.42 -17.51 14.03
N ASP A 137 16.91 -16.50 14.74
CA ASP A 137 16.12 -15.45 15.34
C ASP A 137 15.98 -14.23 14.42
N ASP A 138 16.60 -14.26 13.23
CA ASP A 138 16.33 -13.29 12.17
C ASP A 138 14.92 -13.54 11.57
N PRO A 139 13.98 -12.60 11.76
CA PRO A 139 12.61 -12.78 11.32
C PRO A 139 12.44 -12.71 9.80
N PHE A 140 13.35 -12.06 9.06
CA PHE A 140 13.32 -12.02 7.60
C PHE A 140 13.81 -13.34 7.01
N ASN A 141 14.90 -13.92 7.53
CA ASN A 141 15.38 -15.22 7.06
C ASN A 141 14.35 -16.33 7.34
N ARG A 142 13.76 -16.34 8.54
CA ARG A 142 12.72 -17.30 8.88
C ARG A 142 11.46 -17.13 8.03
N HIS A 143 11.07 -15.88 7.74
CA HIS A 143 9.95 -15.57 6.85
C HIS A 143 10.18 -16.01 5.40
N ASN A 144 11.39 -15.81 4.89
CA ASN A 144 11.78 -16.28 3.55
C ASN A 144 11.69 -17.81 3.47
N TYR A 145 12.13 -18.52 4.51
CA TYR A 145 11.99 -19.97 4.59
C TYR A 145 10.51 -20.42 4.65
N ALA A 146 9.69 -19.76 5.47
CA ALA A 146 8.25 -19.99 5.53
C ALA A 146 7.57 -19.79 4.17
N SER A 147 7.96 -18.74 3.45
CA SER A 147 7.47 -18.44 2.11
C SER A 147 7.82 -19.52 1.10
N ALA A 148 9.03 -20.06 1.16
CA ALA A 148 9.45 -21.16 0.31
C ALA A 148 8.70 -22.47 0.65
N LEU A 149 8.44 -22.75 1.93
CA LEU A 149 7.60 -23.86 2.37
C LEU A 149 6.17 -23.73 1.82
N ALA A 150 5.56 -22.55 1.95
CA ALA A 150 4.22 -22.30 1.44
C ALA A 150 4.13 -22.47 -0.08
N ALA A 151 5.12 -21.99 -0.81
CA ALA A 151 5.21 -22.13 -2.26
C ALA A 151 5.36 -23.60 -2.71
N ASP A 152 5.97 -24.45 -1.89
CA ASP A 152 6.13 -25.90 -2.09
C ASP A 152 4.90 -26.70 -1.61
N GLY A 153 3.81 -26.04 -1.22
CA GLY A 153 2.58 -26.68 -0.73
C GLY A 153 2.66 -27.19 0.71
N LYS A 154 3.74 -26.87 1.44
CA LYS A 154 3.95 -27.24 2.85
C LYS A 154 3.33 -26.21 3.79
N ALA A 155 2.02 -26.02 3.63
CA ALA A 155 1.29 -24.95 4.30
C ALA A 155 1.30 -25.05 5.84
N LYS A 156 1.37 -26.26 6.40
CA LYS A 156 1.42 -26.46 7.85
C LYS A 156 2.75 -25.97 8.42
N GLU A 157 3.85 -26.41 7.84
CA GLU A 157 5.21 -26.03 8.23
C GLU A 157 5.45 -24.54 8.02
N ALA A 158 4.99 -24.00 6.89
CA ALA A 158 5.03 -22.57 6.63
C ALA A 158 4.29 -21.78 7.71
N LEU A 159 3.10 -22.23 8.12
CA LEU A 159 2.32 -21.56 9.17
C LEU A 159 3.09 -21.52 10.50
N GLU A 160 3.77 -22.59 10.90
CA GLU A 160 4.55 -22.60 12.15
C GLU A 160 5.59 -21.47 12.17
N HIS A 161 6.32 -21.28 11.08
CA HIS A 161 7.30 -20.20 10.94
C HIS A 161 6.64 -18.82 10.83
N TYR A 162 5.57 -18.68 10.05
CA TYR A 162 4.84 -17.41 9.94
C TYR A 162 4.26 -16.95 11.28
N LEU A 163 3.72 -17.87 12.08
CA LEU A 163 3.18 -17.53 13.39
C LEU A 163 4.27 -17.10 14.37
N TRP A 164 5.46 -17.71 14.30
CA TRP A 164 6.62 -17.21 15.05
C TRP A 164 7.01 -15.80 14.59
N CYS A 165 7.10 -15.56 13.27
CA CYS A 165 7.43 -14.23 12.74
C CYS A 165 6.39 -13.18 13.19
N PHE A 166 5.11 -13.56 13.26
CA PHE A 166 4.05 -12.67 13.70
C PHE A 166 4.13 -12.32 15.19
N ASP A 167 4.46 -13.30 16.04
CA ASP A 167 4.46 -13.13 17.50
C ASP A 167 5.80 -12.58 18.04
N GLU A 168 6.92 -12.99 17.45
CA GLU A 168 8.28 -12.74 17.97
C GLU A 168 9.09 -11.80 17.08
N GLY A 169 8.79 -11.69 15.78
CA GLY A 169 9.69 -11.02 14.83
C GLY A 169 10.03 -9.58 15.18
N ALA A 170 9.05 -8.81 15.67
CA ALA A 170 9.25 -7.43 16.11
C ALA A 170 10.14 -7.29 17.37
N ARG A 171 10.31 -8.36 18.16
CA ARG A 171 11.25 -8.38 19.30
C ARG A 171 12.70 -8.53 18.86
N HIS A 172 12.92 -9.15 17.71
CA HIS A 172 14.24 -9.38 17.14
C HIS A 172 14.66 -8.26 16.18
N ASP A 173 13.70 -7.69 15.45
CA ASP A 173 13.92 -6.53 14.60
C ASP A 173 12.70 -5.60 14.63
N ALA A 174 12.87 -4.38 15.14
CA ALA A 174 11.80 -3.38 15.21
C ALA A 174 11.24 -3.00 13.83
N ALA A 175 12.04 -3.09 12.75
CA ALA A 175 11.57 -2.88 11.38
C ALA A 175 10.54 -3.93 10.95
N TYR A 176 10.54 -5.10 11.60
CA TYR A 176 9.61 -6.18 11.33
C TYR A 176 8.18 -5.90 11.81
N GLU A 177 7.96 -4.90 12.66
CA GLU A 177 6.64 -4.55 13.18
C GLU A 177 5.66 -4.12 12.07
N GLN A 178 6.10 -3.26 11.16
CA GLN A 178 5.27 -2.86 10.02
C GLN A 178 5.11 -4.01 9.01
N PHE A 179 6.18 -4.79 8.81
CA PHE A 179 6.18 -5.93 7.91
C PHE A 179 5.16 -7.00 8.34
N ARG A 180 5.09 -7.30 9.64
CA ARG A 180 4.20 -8.35 10.16
C ARG A 180 2.71 -8.02 10.03
N LEU A 181 2.34 -6.74 10.17
CA LEU A 181 0.96 -6.28 10.07
C LEU A 181 0.47 -6.08 8.63
N THR A 182 1.39 -6.04 7.66
CA THR A 182 1.06 -5.81 6.24
C THR A 182 1.33 -7.05 5.41
N ARG A 183 2.60 -7.35 5.13
CA ARG A 183 3.02 -8.41 4.22
C ARG A 183 2.78 -9.80 4.79
N LEU A 184 3.29 -10.07 5.99
CA LEU A 184 3.17 -11.40 6.61
C LEU A 184 1.71 -11.82 6.77
N LEU A 185 0.84 -10.89 7.15
CA LEU A 185 -0.58 -11.19 7.29
C LEU A 185 -1.21 -11.65 5.97
N GLY A 186 -0.89 -11.01 4.86
CA GLY A 186 -1.35 -11.43 3.53
C GLY A 186 -0.92 -12.86 3.19
N GLU A 187 0.30 -13.24 3.59
CA GLU A 187 0.82 -14.59 3.37
C GLU A 187 0.19 -15.64 4.30
N ILE A 188 -0.08 -15.30 5.57
CA ILE A 188 -0.84 -16.18 6.48
C ILE A 188 -2.25 -16.42 5.95
N VAL A 189 -2.89 -15.39 5.38
CA VAL A 189 -4.22 -15.48 4.77
C VAL A 189 -4.20 -16.34 3.51
N ALA A 190 -3.16 -16.22 2.69
CA ALA A 190 -2.92 -17.12 1.58
C ALA A 190 -2.76 -18.58 2.05
N ALA A 191 -1.93 -18.82 3.07
CA ALA A 191 -1.76 -20.15 3.66
C ALA A 191 -3.07 -20.70 4.24
N ALA A 192 -3.95 -19.84 4.75
CA ALA A 192 -5.25 -20.22 5.30
C ALA A 192 -6.22 -20.84 4.28
N GLN A 193 -6.03 -20.58 2.98
CA GLN A 193 -6.80 -21.24 1.92
C GLN A 193 -6.47 -22.74 1.83
N GLN A 194 -5.23 -23.13 2.13
CA GLN A 194 -4.76 -24.51 2.06
C GLN A 194 -4.81 -25.21 3.43
N TYR A 195 -4.61 -24.44 4.50
CA TYR A 195 -4.54 -24.96 5.86
C TYR A 195 -5.41 -24.12 6.81
N ARG A 196 -6.66 -24.57 6.98
CA ARG A 196 -7.68 -23.90 7.79
C ARG A 196 -7.23 -23.47 9.19
N PRO A 197 -6.36 -24.19 9.92
CA PRO A 197 -5.88 -23.75 11.23
C PRO A 197 -5.20 -22.38 11.26
N ALA A 198 -4.69 -21.87 10.13
CA ALA A 198 -4.20 -20.49 10.04
C ALA A 198 -5.29 -19.46 10.38
N VAL A 199 -6.53 -19.69 9.96
CA VAL A 199 -7.68 -18.81 10.30
C VAL A 199 -7.87 -18.75 11.80
N ASP A 200 -7.84 -19.90 12.47
CA ASP A 200 -8.11 -19.98 13.91
C ASP A 200 -6.94 -19.42 14.72
N ALA A 201 -5.70 -19.58 14.24
CA ALA A 201 -4.52 -18.94 14.81
C ALA A 201 -4.62 -17.40 14.76
N MET A 202 -5.13 -16.83 13.66
CA MET A 202 -5.31 -15.37 13.53
C MET A 202 -6.52 -14.85 14.30
N LYS A 203 -7.60 -15.63 14.42
CA LYS A 203 -8.72 -15.30 15.32
C LYS A 203 -8.26 -15.26 16.78
N SER A 204 -7.47 -16.25 17.21
CA SER A 204 -6.93 -16.26 18.58
C SER A 204 -6.08 -15.02 18.87
N ARG A 205 -5.24 -14.59 17.91
CA ARG A 205 -4.45 -13.35 18.04
C ARG A 205 -5.33 -12.11 18.14
N ARG A 206 -6.35 -12.00 17.29
CA ARG A 206 -7.36 -10.93 17.37
C ARG A 206 -8.01 -10.90 18.75
N ASP A 207 -8.51 -12.03 19.23
CA ASP A 207 -9.22 -12.12 20.51
C ASP A 207 -8.30 -11.76 21.70
N ARG A 208 -7.01 -12.11 21.62
CA ARG A 208 -6.00 -11.66 22.58
C ARG A 208 -5.78 -10.15 22.53
N ALA A 209 -5.63 -9.56 21.35
CA ALA A 209 -5.47 -8.13 21.18
C ALA A 209 -6.71 -7.35 21.66
N GLU A 210 -7.91 -7.86 21.37
CA GLU A 210 -9.19 -7.33 21.85
C GLU A 210 -9.29 -7.40 23.37
N SER A 211 -8.96 -8.56 23.98
CA SER A 211 -8.97 -8.69 25.44
C SER A 211 -8.01 -7.69 26.09
N ARG A 212 -6.79 -7.54 25.57
CA ARG A 212 -5.80 -6.58 26.11
C ARG A 212 -6.29 -5.13 26.01
N LEU A 213 -6.89 -4.75 24.88
CA LEU A 213 -7.49 -3.42 24.73
C LEU A 213 -8.70 -3.21 25.65
N ARG A 214 -9.52 -4.24 25.85
CA ARG A 214 -10.65 -4.20 26.79
C ARG A 214 -10.16 -4.04 28.23
N ASP A 215 -9.12 -4.76 28.62
CA ASP A 215 -8.51 -4.66 29.94
C ASP A 215 -7.86 -3.28 30.13
N PHE A 216 -7.24 -2.71 29.08
CA PHE A 216 -6.78 -1.33 29.08
C PHE A 216 -7.93 -0.33 29.28
N LEU A 217 -9.05 -0.49 28.56
CA LEU A 217 -10.20 0.43 28.64
C LEU A 217 -10.93 0.35 30.00
N TYR A 218 -11.12 -0.86 30.53
CA TYR A 218 -12.04 -1.11 31.65
C TYR A 218 -11.39 -1.69 32.91
N GLY A 219 -10.17 -2.22 32.84
CA GLY A 219 -9.46 -2.81 33.97
C GLY A 219 -9.07 -1.77 35.01
N LYS A 220 -8.91 -2.14 36.29
CA LYS A 220 -8.54 -1.15 37.31
C LYS A 220 -7.17 -0.55 36.99
N PRO A 221 -6.94 0.76 37.20
CA PRO A 221 -5.66 1.40 36.91
C PRO A 221 -4.44 0.72 37.55
N GLU A 222 -4.64 0.09 38.71
CA GLU A 222 -3.61 -0.66 39.46
C GLU A 222 -3.32 -2.07 38.90
N GLU A 223 -4.25 -2.61 38.10
CA GLU A 223 -4.17 -3.94 37.46
C GLU A 223 -3.69 -3.86 36.00
N VAL A 224 -3.66 -2.65 35.41
CA VAL A 224 -3.10 -2.40 34.08
C VAL A 224 -1.59 -2.18 34.22
N ASP A 225 -0.80 -3.18 33.82
CA ASP A 225 0.66 -3.09 33.77
C ASP A 225 1.10 -2.12 32.66
N ASP A 226 1.11 -0.83 32.98
CA ASP A 226 1.50 0.27 32.08
C ASP A 226 3.04 0.52 32.12
N ARG A 227 3.81 -0.41 32.70
CA ARG A 227 5.27 -0.35 32.82
C ARG A 227 5.94 -1.31 31.83
N PRO A 228 7.02 -0.90 31.15
CA PRO A 228 7.96 -1.85 30.56
C PRO A 228 8.48 -2.79 31.66
N ARG A 229 8.53 -4.10 31.45
CA ARG A 229 9.07 -5.04 32.45
C ARG A 229 10.59 -4.85 32.56
N GLU A 230 11.06 -4.25 33.65
CA GLU A 230 12.41 -3.68 33.78
C GLU A 230 13.52 -4.58 34.41
N LYS A 231 13.37 -5.90 34.50
CA LYS A 231 14.38 -6.73 35.21
C LYS A 231 15.22 -7.60 34.29
N GLY A 232 16.47 -7.17 34.06
CA GLY A 232 17.54 -7.93 33.40
C GLY A 232 18.50 -7.01 32.65
N ILE A 233 19.60 -7.56 32.12
CA ILE A 233 20.51 -6.85 31.19
C ILE A 233 19.71 -6.30 29.99
N LEU A 234 18.66 -7.01 29.57
CA LEU A 234 17.70 -6.58 28.55
C LEU A 234 16.86 -5.36 28.96
N GLY A 235 16.46 -5.25 30.24
CA GLY A 235 15.79 -4.07 30.78
C GLY A 235 16.68 -2.82 30.83
N LEU A 236 18.01 -2.98 30.84
CA LEU A 236 18.97 -1.89 30.68
C LEU A 236 19.07 -1.46 29.21
N ILE A 237 19.06 -2.42 28.28
CA ILE A 237 19.09 -2.16 26.83
C ILE A 237 17.81 -1.42 26.41
N GLY A 238 16.63 -1.84 26.85
CA GLY A 238 15.36 -1.16 26.56
C GLY A 238 15.31 0.29 27.05
N ARG A 239 16.01 0.63 28.15
CA ARG A 239 16.18 2.03 28.61
C ARG A 239 17.15 2.84 27.75
N LEU A 240 18.15 2.20 27.17
CA LEU A 240 19.18 2.83 26.34
C LEU A 240 18.74 2.97 24.87
N THR A 241 17.88 2.07 24.39
CA THR A 241 17.42 2.00 22.99
C THR A 241 15.94 2.39 22.80
N GLY A 242 15.17 2.53 23.89
CA GLY A 242 13.75 2.89 23.85
C GLY A 242 12.79 1.75 23.47
N VAL A 243 13.24 0.50 23.42
CA VAL A 243 12.41 -0.66 23.03
C VAL A 243 11.88 -1.38 24.28
N SER A 244 10.56 -1.42 24.46
CA SER A 244 9.84 -2.06 25.58
C SER A 244 9.36 -3.48 25.23
N GLU A 245 9.43 -4.42 26.19
CA GLU A 245 9.17 -5.87 26.02
C GLU A 245 7.68 -6.30 26.04
N ALA A 246 6.73 -5.37 26.13
CA ALA A 246 5.33 -5.60 25.73
C ALA A 246 5.01 -4.68 24.55
N PRO A 247 4.30 -5.13 23.49
CA PRO A 247 3.94 -4.22 22.43
C PRO A 247 3.11 -3.11 23.06
N ALA A 248 3.54 -1.86 22.88
CA ALA A 248 2.86 -0.70 23.42
C ALA A 248 1.36 -0.79 23.08
N ILE A 249 0.48 -0.21 23.90
CA ILE A 249 -0.97 -0.32 23.69
C ILE A 249 -1.39 0.10 22.27
N GLU A 250 -0.62 0.98 21.63
CA GLU A 250 -0.71 1.35 20.22
C GLU A 250 -0.54 0.16 19.26
N THR A 251 0.44 -0.70 19.50
CA THR A 251 0.71 -1.90 18.69
C THR A 251 -0.44 -2.89 18.82
N GLN A 252 -0.96 -3.08 20.03
CA GLN A 252 -2.14 -3.92 20.26
C GLN A 252 -3.36 -3.38 19.52
N ALA A 253 -3.50 -2.06 19.47
CA ALA A 253 -4.60 -1.40 18.81
C ALA A 253 -4.50 -1.50 17.28
N ALA A 254 -3.32 -1.28 16.71
CA ALA A 254 -3.05 -1.49 15.29
C ALA A 254 -3.27 -2.96 14.89
N GLU A 255 -2.74 -3.91 15.65
CA GLU A 255 -2.91 -5.34 15.42
C GLU A 255 -4.39 -5.73 15.41
N LEU A 256 -5.16 -5.31 16.43
CA LEU A 256 -6.59 -5.57 16.47
C LEU A 256 -7.32 -4.98 15.26
N ALA A 257 -7.03 -3.73 14.91
CA ALA A 257 -7.69 -3.06 13.81
C ALA A 257 -7.42 -3.76 12.47
N VAL A 258 -6.17 -4.19 12.25
CA VAL A 258 -5.75 -4.92 11.05
C VAL A 258 -6.45 -6.28 10.99
N LEU A 259 -6.48 -7.02 12.10
CA LEU A 259 -7.13 -8.34 12.16
C LEU A 259 -8.64 -8.22 12.02
N ASN A 260 -9.26 -7.18 12.56
CA ASN A 260 -10.68 -6.90 12.34
C ASN A 260 -10.96 -6.64 10.86
N SER A 261 -10.16 -5.83 10.19
CA SER A 261 -10.28 -5.59 8.75
C SER A 261 -10.21 -6.91 7.95
N LEU A 262 -9.23 -7.76 8.29
CA LEU A 262 -9.10 -9.08 7.69
C LEU A 262 -10.38 -9.93 7.86
N PHE A 263 -10.99 -9.88 9.04
CA PHE A 263 -12.22 -10.61 9.35
C PHE A 263 -13.50 -9.83 9.04
N LYS A 264 -13.43 -8.74 8.26
CA LYS A 264 -14.58 -7.88 7.87
C LYS A 264 -15.37 -7.35 9.07
N ARG A 265 -14.64 -6.98 10.11
CA ARG A 265 -15.14 -6.49 11.41
C ARG A 265 -14.80 -5.01 11.63
N ASP A 266 -14.76 -4.21 10.56
CA ASP A 266 -14.43 -2.78 10.60
C ASP A 266 -15.28 -2.00 11.61
N SER A 267 -16.55 -2.37 11.79
CA SER A 267 -17.45 -1.75 12.78
C SER A 267 -16.96 -1.92 14.22
N GLN A 268 -16.34 -3.05 14.55
CA GLN A 268 -15.78 -3.32 15.89
C GLN A 268 -14.57 -2.42 16.15
N SER A 269 -13.72 -2.21 15.14
CA SER A 269 -12.60 -1.27 15.25
C SER A 269 -13.08 0.17 15.42
N ILE A 270 -14.16 0.58 14.74
CA ILE A 270 -14.77 1.90 14.93
C ILE A 270 -15.32 2.06 16.36
N GLU A 271 -15.98 1.03 16.91
CA GLU A 271 -16.50 1.07 18.28
C GLU A 271 -15.38 1.21 19.31
N ILE A 272 -14.26 0.49 19.14
CA ILE A 272 -13.10 0.59 20.03
C ILE A 272 -12.43 1.95 19.89
N TYR A 273 -12.32 2.47 18.67
CA TYR A 273 -11.84 3.82 18.41
C TYR A 273 -12.66 4.87 19.18
N ASP A 274 -14.00 4.75 19.20
CA ASP A 274 -14.89 5.64 19.96
C ASP A 274 -14.70 5.51 21.47
N LYS A 275 -14.52 4.28 21.96
CA LYS A 275 -14.23 4.03 23.38
C LYS A 275 -12.90 4.65 23.80
N LEU A 276 -11.86 4.53 22.98
CA LEU A 276 -10.56 5.15 23.23
C LEU A 276 -10.64 6.68 23.15
N LYS A 277 -11.49 7.23 22.27
CA LYS A 277 -11.73 8.68 22.17
C LYS A 277 -12.36 9.26 23.44
N ALA A 278 -13.22 8.49 24.11
CA ALA A 278 -13.84 8.88 25.37
C ALA A 278 -13.03 8.48 26.62
N CYS A 279 -11.83 7.94 26.45
CA CYS A 279 -11.02 7.40 27.55
C CYS A 279 -9.97 8.41 28.00
N ASP A 280 -9.99 8.79 29.28
CA ASP A 280 -9.03 9.72 29.89
C ASP A 280 -7.73 9.05 30.36
N ARG A 281 -7.51 7.77 30.02
CA ARG A 281 -6.28 7.06 30.39
C ARG A 281 -5.09 7.56 29.59
N LYS A 282 -3.94 7.55 30.24
CA LYS A 282 -2.64 7.75 29.57
C LYS A 282 -2.50 6.76 28.41
N HIS A 283 -1.98 7.21 27.27
CA HIS A 283 -1.78 6.42 26.05
C HIS A 283 -3.06 6.00 25.29
N ALA A 284 -4.27 6.38 25.75
CA ALA A 284 -5.50 6.09 25.01
C ALA A 284 -5.57 6.83 23.66
N ASP A 285 -5.00 8.03 23.61
CA ASP A 285 -4.82 8.84 22.40
C ASP A 285 -3.89 8.15 21.39
N VAL A 286 -2.77 7.61 21.83
CA VAL A 286 -1.81 6.91 20.97
C VAL A 286 -2.43 5.61 20.42
N ALA A 287 -3.13 4.84 21.25
CA ALA A 287 -3.90 3.67 20.81
C ALA A 287 -4.99 4.04 19.79
N ARG A 288 -5.71 5.13 20.03
CA ARG A 288 -6.74 5.64 19.12
C ARG A 288 -6.16 6.05 17.77
N ILE A 289 -5.03 6.75 17.76
CA ILE A 289 -4.31 7.15 16.53
C ILE A 289 -3.86 5.91 15.77
N ALA A 290 -3.32 4.89 16.46
CA ALA A 290 -2.90 3.64 15.84
C ALA A 290 -4.06 2.90 15.16
N ILE A 291 -5.25 2.83 15.79
CA ILE A 291 -6.46 2.30 15.14
C ILE A 291 -6.82 3.16 13.93
N CYS A 292 -6.87 4.49 14.09
CA CYS A 292 -7.27 5.42 13.03
C CYS A 292 -6.49 5.20 11.72
N ARG A 293 -5.17 4.99 11.82
CA ARG A 293 -4.27 4.75 10.68
C ARG A 293 -4.66 3.50 9.88
N VAL A 294 -5.26 2.51 10.54
CA VAL A 294 -5.72 1.28 9.88
C VAL A 294 -7.14 1.44 9.32
N ILE A 295 -8.02 2.12 10.05
CA ILE A 295 -9.45 2.25 9.68
C ILE A 295 -9.79 3.53 8.90
N VAL A 296 -8.80 4.15 8.25
CA VAL A 296 -9.00 5.38 7.44
C VAL A 296 -10.16 5.21 6.45
N ARG A 297 -10.18 4.11 5.69
CA ARG A 297 -11.22 3.84 4.69
C ARG A 297 -12.61 3.62 5.30
N PRO A 298 -12.78 2.78 6.35
CA PRO A 298 -14.03 2.71 7.10
C PRO A 298 -14.53 4.07 7.63
N LEU A 299 -13.66 4.87 8.26
CA LEU A 299 -14.02 6.19 8.78
C LEU A 299 -14.45 7.15 7.66
N PHE A 300 -13.73 7.14 6.54
CA PHE A 300 -14.06 7.94 5.36
C PHE A 300 -15.44 7.57 4.81
N LYS A 301 -15.74 6.28 4.65
CA LYS A 301 -17.06 5.81 4.19
C LYS A 301 -18.19 6.19 5.15
N ALA A 302 -17.90 6.25 6.45
CA ALA A 302 -18.84 6.68 7.46
C ALA A 302 -18.99 8.21 7.56
N GLY A 303 -18.28 8.99 6.73
CA GLY A 303 -18.32 10.46 6.76
C GLY A 303 -17.67 11.06 8.00
N ARG A 304 -16.82 10.31 8.71
CA ARG A 304 -16.15 10.74 9.96
C ARG A 304 -14.90 11.55 9.66
N TYR A 305 -15.06 12.66 8.93
CA TYR A 305 -13.95 13.46 8.45
C TYR A 305 -13.22 14.20 9.59
N ASP A 306 -13.92 14.67 10.63
CA ASP A 306 -13.30 15.31 11.79
C ASP A 306 -12.32 14.40 12.52
N ASP A 307 -12.67 13.12 12.62
CA ASP A 307 -11.84 12.09 13.23
C ASP A 307 -10.58 11.82 12.41
N LEU A 308 -10.72 11.75 11.09
CA LEU A 308 -9.57 11.63 10.18
C LEU A 308 -8.66 12.85 10.23
N VAL A 309 -9.21 14.06 10.25
CA VAL A 309 -8.40 15.29 10.36
C VAL A 309 -7.64 15.33 11.68
N ARG A 310 -8.28 14.92 12.79
CA ARG A 310 -7.66 14.93 14.12
C ARG A 310 -6.51 13.93 14.22
N ASP A 311 -6.69 12.72 13.68
CA ASP A 311 -5.85 11.57 14.05
C ASP A 311 -4.97 11.03 12.92
N ALA A 312 -5.26 11.37 11.67
CA ALA A 312 -4.50 10.90 10.51
C ALA A 312 -3.44 11.90 10.03
N ASP A 313 -3.34 13.09 10.65
CA ASP A 313 -2.42 14.18 10.27
C ASP A 313 -2.35 14.39 8.73
N PRO A 314 -3.41 14.96 8.12
CA PRO A 314 -3.51 15.04 6.67
C PRO A 314 -2.38 15.86 6.03
N VAL A 315 -1.77 16.81 6.76
CA VAL A 315 -0.65 17.61 6.25
C VAL A 315 0.64 16.80 6.28
N GLY A 316 0.97 16.19 7.42
CA GLY A 316 2.16 15.33 7.53
C GLY A 316 2.12 14.11 6.61
N TYR A 317 0.92 13.53 6.40
CA TYR A 317 0.72 12.45 5.44
C TYR A 317 1.07 12.88 4.01
N VAL A 318 0.65 14.08 3.60
CA VAL A 318 0.98 14.62 2.27
C VAL A 318 2.47 14.89 2.15
N ASP A 319 3.09 15.49 3.17
CA ASP A 319 4.55 15.75 3.17
C ASP A 319 5.34 14.43 3.00
N THR A 320 4.90 13.34 3.63
CA THR A 320 5.51 12.01 3.49
C THR A 320 5.37 11.48 2.06
N LEU A 321 4.17 11.50 1.49
CA LEU A 321 3.92 11.04 0.11
C LEU A 321 4.77 11.80 -0.91
N MET A 322 4.88 13.13 -0.77
CA MET A 322 5.68 13.93 -1.71
C MET A 322 7.18 13.61 -1.55
N THR A 323 7.67 13.51 -0.31
CA THR A 323 9.06 13.14 -0.01
C THR A 323 9.42 11.77 -0.58
N GLU A 324 8.52 10.79 -0.49
CA GLU A 324 8.73 9.46 -1.07
C GLU A 324 8.91 9.53 -2.59
N VAL A 325 8.06 10.28 -3.30
CA VAL A 325 8.15 10.44 -4.77
C VAL A 325 9.43 11.15 -5.18
N GLU A 326 9.80 12.22 -4.48
CA GLU A 326 11.04 12.96 -4.74
C GLU A 326 12.28 12.09 -4.48
N THR A 327 12.28 11.33 -3.39
CA THR A 327 13.36 10.40 -3.05
C THR A 327 13.49 9.31 -4.11
N ALA A 328 12.37 8.71 -4.53
CA ALA A 328 12.37 7.68 -5.57
C ALA A 328 12.89 8.23 -6.91
N ARG A 329 12.51 9.47 -7.26
CA ARG A 329 13.00 10.16 -8.46
C ARG A 329 14.51 10.41 -8.38
N ALA A 330 14.99 10.97 -7.27
CA ALA A 330 16.41 11.24 -7.07
C ALA A 330 17.27 9.97 -7.14
N LEU A 331 16.79 8.86 -6.56
CA LEU A 331 17.47 7.56 -6.64
C LEU A 331 17.52 7.03 -8.08
N ALA A 332 16.43 7.15 -8.84
CA ALA A 332 16.40 6.69 -10.23
C ALA A 332 17.30 7.54 -11.15
N GLU A 333 17.34 8.86 -10.94
CA GLU A 333 18.24 9.79 -11.64
C GLU A 333 19.70 9.44 -11.34
N ALA A 334 20.05 9.24 -10.07
CA ALA A 334 21.40 8.83 -9.67
C ALA A 334 21.81 7.48 -10.27
N ALA A 335 20.86 6.58 -10.47
CA ALA A 335 21.08 5.27 -11.06
C ALA A 335 21.01 5.24 -12.61
N ASN A 336 20.82 6.38 -13.29
CA ASN A 336 20.63 6.48 -14.75
C ASN A 336 19.55 5.52 -15.30
N GLN A 337 18.50 5.26 -14.52
CA GLN A 337 17.48 4.27 -14.89
C GLN A 337 16.41 4.90 -15.79
N ALA A 338 16.67 4.95 -17.11
CA ALA A 338 15.70 5.45 -18.11
C ALA A 338 14.34 4.71 -18.10
N ASN A 339 14.29 3.50 -17.53
CA ASN A 339 13.08 2.68 -17.42
C ASN A 339 12.30 2.88 -16.09
N ALA A 340 12.79 3.72 -15.17
CA ALA A 340 12.09 4.05 -13.93
C ALA A 340 10.88 4.98 -14.15
N ASP A 341 10.84 5.69 -15.29
CA ASP A 341 9.85 6.74 -15.57
C ASP A 341 8.38 6.28 -15.45
N PRO A 342 7.95 5.11 -15.99
CA PRO A 342 6.57 4.64 -15.83
C PRO A 342 6.19 4.28 -14.38
N GLN A 343 7.13 3.71 -13.61
CA GLN A 343 6.90 3.33 -12.22
C GLN A 343 6.86 4.57 -11.32
N LEU A 344 7.81 5.49 -11.50
CA LEU A 344 7.82 6.78 -10.81
C LEU A 344 6.57 7.59 -11.13
N ASN A 345 6.12 7.56 -12.39
CA ASN A 345 4.90 8.24 -12.78
C ASN A 345 3.66 7.60 -12.13
N ARG A 346 3.59 6.28 -12.01
CA ARG A 346 2.51 5.59 -11.27
C ARG A 346 2.51 5.99 -9.79
N MET A 347 3.67 5.93 -9.14
CA MET A 347 3.85 6.31 -7.74
C MET A 347 3.48 7.77 -7.50
N ARG A 348 3.89 8.67 -8.41
CA ARG A 348 3.48 10.07 -8.43
C ARG A 348 1.96 10.23 -8.51
N ILE A 349 1.31 9.58 -9.48
CA ILE A 349 -0.16 9.67 -9.67
C ILE A 349 -0.91 9.16 -8.43
N GLU A 350 -0.49 8.03 -7.86
CA GLU A 350 -1.09 7.46 -6.66
C GLU A 350 -0.92 8.36 -5.43
N SER A 351 0.26 8.99 -5.31
CA SER A 351 0.57 9.94 -4.24
C SER A 351 -0.27 11.20 -4.36
N ILE A 352 -0.41 11.78 -5.57
CA ILE A 352 -1.27 12.94 -5.82
C ILE A 352 -2.72 12.62 -5.48
N ARG A 353 -3.25 11.47 -5.91
CA ARG A 353 -4.62 11.05 -5.58
C ARG A 353 -4.84 10.86 -4.08
N SER A 354 -3.86 10.29 -3.39
CA SER A 354 -3.93 10.07 -1.94
C SER A 354 -3.88 11.40 -1.18
N ALA A 355 -3.04 12.33 -1.60
CA ALA A 355 -3.00 13.69 -1.08
C ALA A 355 -4.29 14.48 -1.38
N CYS A 356 -4.91 14.30 -2.55
CA CYS A 356 -6.21 14.90 -2.86
C CYS A 356 -7.35 14.33 -1.98
N ARG A 357 -7.28 13.05 -1.57
CA ARG A 357 -8.20 12.52 -0.55
C ARG A 357 -8.01 13.16 0.83
N ALA A 358 -6.76 13.47 1.21
CA ALA A 358 -6.49 14.23 2.43
C ALA A 358 -7.08 15.65 2.33
N TYR A 359 -6.93 16.30 1.17
CA TYR A 359 -7.57 17.60 0.88
C TYR A 359 -9.10 17.55 0.98
N LEU A 360 -9.74 16.56 0.35
CA LEU A 360 -11.18 16.32 0.45
C LEU A 360 -11.59 16.15 1.91
N THR A 361 -10.84 15.34 2.67
CA THR A 361 -11.11 15.07 4.09
C THR A 361 -11.10 16.36 4.91
N CYS A 362 -10.10 17.23 4.71
CA CYS A 362 -10.06 18.54 5.36
C CYS A 362 -11.25 19.43 4.98
N LEU A 363 -11.62 19.49 3.69
CA LEU A 363 -12.76 20.28 3.24
C LEU A 363 -14.09 19.77 3.80
N ALA A 364 -14.27 18.45 3.84
CA ALA A 364 -15.48 17.82 4.34
C ALA A 364 -15.63 17.94 5.87
N ALA A 365 -14.51 18.07 6.60
CA ALA A 365 -14.46 18.41 8.02
C ALA A 365 -14.56 19.93 8.30
N ASP A 366 -14.83 20.75 7.28
CA ASP A 366 -14.86 22.21 7.37
C ASP A 366 -13.56 22.87 7.88
N ARG A 367 -12.42 22.18 7.69
CA ARG A 367 -11.08 22.64 8.06
C ARG A 367 -10.38 23.29 6.89
N LYS A 368 -10.90 24.47 6.46
CA LYS A 368 -10.34 25.25 5.34
C LYS A 368 -8.86 25.57 5.55
N ASP A 369 -8.45 25.86 6.79
CA ASP A 369 -7.07 26.12 7.17
C ASP A 369 -6.11 24.97 6.83
N LEU A 370 -6.53 23.72 7.10
CA LEU A 370 -5.74 22.54 6.77
C LEU A 370 -5.86 22.16 5.30
N ALA A 371 -7.05 22.34 4.71
CA ALA A 371 -7.25 22.12 3.28
C ALA A 371 -6.32 23.02 2.45
N ASP A 372 -6.18 24.29 2.82
CA ASP A 372 -5.28 25.22 2.15
C ASP A 372 -3.81 24.82 2.32
N LYS A 373 -3.40 24.32 3.49
CA LYS A 373 -2.04 23.77 3.68
C LYS A 373 -1.79 22.58 2.75
N VAL A 374 -2.69 21.60 2.72
CA VAL A 374 -2.57 20.42 1.83
C VAL A 374 -2.52 20.85 0.36
N LYS A 375 -3.43 21.72 -0.07
CA LYS A 375 -3.47 22.28 -1.43
C LYS A 375 -2.14 22.95 -1.78
N ASN A 376 -1.63 23.79 -0.88
CA ASN A 376 -0.38 24.52 -1.13
C ASN A 376 0.83 23.58 -1.21
N ARG A 377 0.87 22.50 -0.40
CA ARG A 377 1.89 21.45 -0.53
C ARG A 377 1.81 20.75 -1.88
N LEU A 378 0.61 20.33 -2.28
CA LEU A 378 0.37 19.70 -3.58
C LEU A 378 0.80 20.59 -4.74
N LEU A 379 0.42 21.87 -4.73
CA LEU A 379 0.75 22.80 -5.81
C LEU A 379 2.23 23.20 -5.81
N ALA A 380 2.91 23.17 -4.65
CA ALA A 380 4.35 23.37 -4.57
C ALA A 380 5.11 22.16 -5.14
N PHE A 381 4.63 20.95 -4.87
CA PHE A 381 5.16 19.73 -5.48
C PHE A 381 4.91 19.70 -7.00
N GLU A 382 3.68 20.00 -7.43
CA GLU A 382 3.32 20.02 -8.84
C GLU A 382 2.12 20.95 -9.12
N SER A 383 2.35 21.96 -9.95
CA SER A 383 1.28 22.85 -10.48
C SER A 383 0.93 22.46 -11.92
N SER A 384 0.19 21.36 -12.10
CA SER A 384 -0.21 20.85 -13.42
C SER A 384 -1.72 20.79 -13.61
N LEU A 385 -2.17 20.67 -14.87
CA LEU A 385 -3.58 20.42 -15.20
C LEU A 385 -4.16 19.27 -14.37
N TYR A 386 -3.41 18.17 -14.25
CA TYR A 386 -3.84 16.97 -13.54
C TYR A 386 -4.11 17.24 -12.05
N VAL A 387 -3.21 17.94 -11.37
CA VAL A 387 -3.38 18.29 -9.94
C VAL A 387 -4.60 19.19 -9.75
N PHE A 388 -4.79 20.18 -10.61
CA PHE A 388 -5.97 21.04 -10.54
C PHE A 388 -7.27 20.28 -10.80
N GLU A 389 -7.30 19.33 -11.75
CA GLU A 389 -8.48 18.47 -11.95
C GLU A 389 -8.81 17.62 -10.71
N GLU A 390 -7.82 16.99 -10.08
CA GLU A 390 -8.03 16.18 -8.87
C GLU A 390 -8.45 17.03 -7.65
N LEU A 391 -7.90 18.24 -7.50
CA LEU A 391 -8.34 19.21 -6.48
C LEU A 391 -9.79 19.66 -6.70
N LEU A 392 -10.20 19.92 -7.95
CA LEU A 392 -11.58 20.26 -8.28
C LEU A 392 -12.55 19.11 -7.99
N ILE A 393 -12.18 17.88 -8.37
CA ILE A 393 -12.97 16.66 -8.07
C ILE A 393 -13.15 16.54 -6.55
N SER A 394 -12.08 16.78 -5.79
CA SER A 394 -12.09 16.69 -4.33
C SER A 394 -12.98 17.77 -3.70
N ALA A 395 -12.87 19.02 -4.14
CA ALA A 395 -13.69 20.13 -3.64
C ALA A 395 -15.18 19.95 -3.99
N ALA A 396 -15.48 19.52 -5.21
CA ALA A 396 -16.84 19.20 -5.63
C ALA A 396 -17.42 18.01 -4.85
N GLY A 397 -16.60 16.97 -4.61
CA GLY A 397 -16.96 15.81 -3.77
C GLY A 397 -17.30 16.21 -2.33
N ALA A 398 -16.58 17.17 -1.76
CA ALA A 398 -16.89 17.78 -0.46
C ALA A 398 -18.04 18.82 -0.50
N LYS A 399 -18.67 19.02 -1.68
CA LYS A 399 -19.71 20.03 -1.94
C LYS A 399 -19.28 21.46 -1.56
N ARG A 400 -17.98 21.78 -1.68
CA ARG A 400 -17.41 23.10 -1.41
C ARG A 400 -17.28 23.88 -2.72
N TYR A 401 -18.41 24.32 -3.27
CA TYR A 401 -18.47 24.97 -4.60
C TYR A 401 -17.79 26.36 -4.65
N GLU A 402 -17.70 27.08 -3.53
CA GLU A 402 -16.90 28.31 -3.49
C GLU A 402 -15.40 28.01 -3.68
N VAL A 403 -14.91 26.90 -3.10
CA VAL A 403 -13.53 26.44 -3.30
C VAL A 403 -13.29 25.97 -4.75
N VAL A 404 -14.29 25.38 -5.40
CA VAL A 404 -14.24 25.04 -6.84
C VAL A 404 -14.02 26.30 -7.69
N LEU A 405 -14.65 27.41 -7.34
CA LEU A 405 -14.47 28.70 -8.03
C LEU A 405 -13.09 29.30 -7.76
N GLU A 406 -12.66 29.34 -6.49
CA GLU A 406 -11.33 29.81 -6.08
C GLU A 406 -10.21 29.03 -6.80
N LEU A 407 -10.36 27.70 -6.95
CA LEU A 407 -9.41 26.86 -7.69
C LEU A 407 -9.37 27.19 -9.19
N GLY A 408 -10.50 27.59 -9.77
CA GLY A 408 -10.55 28.05 -11.16
C GLY A 408 -9.73 29.32 -11.39
N ASP A 409 -9.84 30.28 -10.48
CA ASP A 409 -9.10 31.54 -10.54
C ASP A 409 -7.61 31.33 -10.24
N GLU A 410 -7.28 30.44 -9.30
CA GLU A 410 -5.89 30.03 -9.04
C GLU A 410 -5.27 29.32 -10.25
N ALA A 411 -6.01 28.43 -10.91
CA ALA A 411 -5.53 27.75 -12.12
C ALA A 411 -5.23 28.74 -13.25
N GLN A 412 -6.06 29.78 -13.41
CA GLN A 412 -5.83 30.83 -14.39
C GLN A 412 -4.55 31.64 -14.09
N ARG A 413 -4.13 31.73 -12.82
CA ARG A 413 -2.87 32.40 -12.44
C ARG A 413 -1.64 31.51 -12.59
N ARG A 414 -1.79 30.18 -12.55
CA ARG A 414 -0.64 29.24 -12.49
C ARG A 414 -0.40 28.43 -13.75
N LEU A 415 -1.44 28.17 -14.55
CA LEU A 415 -1.34 27.33 -15.74
C LEU A 415 -1.26 28.19 -17.01
N ASP A 416 -0.78 27.61 -18.10
CA ASP A 416 -0.92 28.20 -19.43
C ASP A 416 -2.40 28.32 -19.85
N ASP A 417 -2.65 29.13 -20.89
CA ASP A 417 -4.00 29.49 -21.33
C ASP A 417 -4.87 28.28 -21.74
N ASP A 418 -4.27 27.24 -22.32
CA ASP A 418 -5.00 26.06 -22.79
C ASP A 418 -5.40 25.17 -21.62
N ASN A 419 -4.49 24.93 -20.69
CA ASN A 419 -4.76 24.21 -19.45
C ASN A 419 -5.75 24.99 -18.55
N ALA A 420 -5.60 26.30 -18.42
CA ALA A 420 -6.54 27.16 -17.70
C ALA A 420 -7.94 27.14 -18.34
N ARG A 421 -8.03 27.10 -19.68
CA ARG A 421 -9.32 26.94 -20.39
C ARG A 421 -9.97 25.60 -20.07
N THR A 422 -9.20 24.52 -20.04
CA THR A 422 -9.69 23.19 -19.66
C THR A 422 -10.25 23.19 -18.25
N ILE A 423 -9.51 23.77 -17.28
CA ILE A 423 -9.98 23.93 -15.90
C ILE A 423 -11.27 24.75 -15.82
N ARG A 424 -11.38 25.87 -16.54
CA ARG A 424 -12.62 26.67 -16.58
C ARG A 424 -13.82 25.87 -17.08
N HIS A 425 -13.63 24.97 -18.05
CA HIS A 425 -14.69 24.07 -18.49
C HIS A 425 -15.11 23.10 -17.38
N ARG A 426 -14.15 22.52 -16.64
CA ARG A 426 -14.40 21.63 -15.50
C ARG A 426 -15.11 22.34 -14.35
N VAL A 427 -14.73 23.58 -14.03
CA VAL A 427 -15.43 24.42 -13.04
C VAL A 427 -16.90 24.56 -13.41
N LYS A 428 -17.19 24.97 -14.66
CA LYS A 428 -18.58 25.10 -15.15
C LYS A 428 -19.34 23.77 -15.06
N ALA A 429 -18.69 22.64 -15.36
CA ALA A 429 -19.32 21.33 -15.28
C ALA A 429 -19.71 20.95 -13.83
N ASN A 430 -18.87 21.28 -12.84
CA ASN A 430 -19.13 20.99 -11.43
C ASN A 430 -20.22 21.87 -10.81
N LEU A 431 -20.49 23.04 -11.38
CA LEU A 431 -21.48 24.00 -10.86
C LEU A 431 -22.91 23.79 -11.38
N LYS A 432 -23.18 22.70 -12.11
CA LYS A 432 -24.51 22.44 -12.69
C LYS A 432 -25.61 22.15 -11.65
N SER A 433 -25.26 21.78 -10.42
CA SER A 433 -26.24 21.55 -9.35
C SER A 433 -26.87 22.87 -8.86
N PRO A 434 -28.07 22.84 -8.27
CA PRO A 434 -28.68 24.03 -7.65
C PRO A 434 -27.76 24.71 -6.63
N GLU A 435 -27.08 23.94 -5.79
CA GLU A 435 -26.13 24.44 -4.80
C GLU A 435 -24.90 25.08 -5.46
N GLY A 436 -24.43 24.51 -6.57
CA GLY A 436 -23.34 25.07 -7.36
C GLY A 436 -23.71 26.41 -8.02
N GLN A 437 -24.93 26.52 -8.55
CA GLN A 437 -25.42 27.77 -9.13
C GLN A 437 -25.60 28.86 -8.05
N ALA A 438 -26.12 28.51 -6.88
CA ALA A 438 -26.24 29.44 -5.76
C ALA A 438 -24.87 29.96 -5.30
N ALA A 439 -23.88 29.08 -5.19
CA ALA A 439 -22.50 29.46 -4.86
C ALA A 439 -21.89 30.40 -5.92
N LEU A 440 -22.10 30.12 -7.21
CA LEU A 440 -21.63 30.98 -8.31
C LEU A 440 -22.24 32.38 -8.24
N GLU A 441 -23.53 32.48 -7.93
CA GLU A 441 -24.19 33.77 -7.81
C GLU A 441 -23.62 34.59 -6.64
N LYS A 442 -23.42 33.94 -5.48
CA LYS A 442 -22.80 34.57 -4.31
C LYS A 442 -21.36 35.02 -4.60
N TYR A 443 -20.57 34.19 -5.27
CA TYR A 443 -19.20 34.50 -5.66
C TYR A 443 -19.12 35.74 -6.55
N ARG A 444 -19.98 35.80 -7.59
CA ARG A 444 -20.06 36.97 -8.49
C ARG A 444 -20.45 38.26 -7.79
N ARG A 445 -21.34 38.19 -6.80
CA ARG A 445 -21.74 39.37 -6.01
C ARG A 445 -20.57 39.90 -5.17
N THR A 446 -19.76 39.00 -4.62
CA THR A 446 -18.58 39.36 -3.80
C THR A 446 -17.49 39.99 -4.67
N ALA A 447 -17.17 39.37 -5.81
CA ALA A 447 -16.18 39.92 -6.75
C ALA A 447 -16.53 41.34 -7.25
N ARG A 448 -17.82 41.59 -7.55
CA ARG A 448 -18.30 42.92 -7.93
C ARG A 448 -18.24 43.96 -6.81
N ALA A 449 -18.35 43.53 -5.56
CA ALA A 449 -18.25 44.42 -4.41
C ALA A 449 -16.79 44.84 -4.15
N ASP A 450 -15.83 43.93 -4.37
CA ASP A 450 -14.39 44.20 -4.26
C ASP A 450 -13.89 45.13 -5.38
N GLU A 451 -14.41 44.98 -6.60
CA GLU A 451 -14.12 45.89 -7.73
C GLU A 451 -14.66 47.31 -7.49
N GLY A 452 -15.85 47.45 -6.87
CA GLY A 452 -16.45 48.75 -6.55
C GLY A 452 -15.87 49.47 -5.32
N GLN A 453 -14.93 48.86 -4.60
CA GLN A 453 -14.18 49.49 -3.49
C GLN A 453 -12.76 49.90 -3.89
N GLN A 454 -12.32 49.57 -5.11
CA GLN A 454 -11.02 49.96 -5.68
C GLN A 454 -11.11 51.13 -6.66
N GLU A 455 -12.32 51.61 -6.97
CA GLU A 455 -12.60 52.92 -7.60
C GLU A 455 -12.80 54.01 -6.55
#